data_AF-A0A2N8T5M4-F1
#
_entry.id   AF-A0A2N8T5M4-F1
#
_cell.length_a   1.000
_cell.length_b   1.000
_cell.length_c   1.000
_cell.angle_alpha   90.00
_cell.angle_beta   90.00
_cell.angle_gamma   90.00
#
_symmetry.space_group_name_H-M   'P 1'
#
loop_
_entity.id
_entity.type
_entity.pdbx_description
1 polymer ?
#
loop_
_entity_poly.entity_id
_entity_poly.type
_entity_poly.pdbx_seq_one_letter_code
_entity_poly.pdbx_strand_id
1 'polypeptide(L)'
;MTDETFSLEHFEQLCYSRQHEAAARELIRLLLLIDRHYGKLSGQFVLSVSPAISAADLEAHVLTRITSAITTLFSDPGFQISPTGFDQLINFQRWLSSLFAASAFVNADHILRALNLHGEADGRFEVAPTDLVKFCVLYSAESQLPLDVELLWQQNRNLAVVLFMALLSPRFLGTPAAHSKREALLAWLPPRLDSLDNLDQLPVAIIHDVYMHCSYADLPQRHRIKRSICRLVERKLADNGIDSLQLPATHNTDEKPTMLVVLEWFSGGHSIYRTHSRTLEAARRHFELHAVGYPNNVDEFGRQVFDRFTELTTPNDLLACVRQVRELAGELQPQVLYMPSVGMFPLTLFVANLRLAPLQVAALGHPATTGSRHIDYISVEEDFVGDPACFDEKLLLLPSDGQPYCPSAIPVEIAPPQRDDTDEVAIAIAATTMKLNPRFLQACQRIAQLTQRQYGKRVRFHFLIGQAQGLLYPQLQRLIQRYLPDARIYPHQPYQQYLSAFGCCDLFLSPFPFGNTNGIVDALTVGLPGICKTGPEVFEHIDEGLFRRVGLPDWTIAASIDEYIRAAVRLAGNTDERRSLYAHLASGQPLQRLFAGRPEVFGERLRQLLR
;
A
#
# COMPACT_ATOMS: atom_id res chain seq x y z
N MET A 1 -13.65 -24.75 -2.96
CA MET A 1 -13.47 -24.36 -4.37
C MET A 1 -12.08 -24.78 -4.77
N THR A 2 -12.01 -25.57 -5.83
CA THR A 2 -11.03 -26.64 -6.09
C THR A 2 -9.57 -26.22 -6.08
N ASP A 3 -8.74 -27.07 -5.47
CA ASP A 3 -7.27 -27.18 -5.58
C ASP A 3 -6.83 -27.59 -7.01
N GLU A 4 -7.54 -27.11 -8.03
CA GLU A 4 -7.28 -27.48 -9.42
C GLU A 4 -6.19 -26.60 -10.01
N THR A 5 -5.11 -27.25 -10.42
CA THR A 5 -3.99 -26.67 -11.14
C THR A 5 -4.43 -26.00 -12.44
N PHE A 6 -4.03 -24.75 -12.66
CA PHE A 6 -4.17 -24.05 -13.95
C PHE A 6 -3.16 -24.58 -14.97
N SER A 7 -3.62 -24.98 -16.16
CA SER A 7 -2.76 -25.41 -17.28
C SER A 7 -2.76 -24.37 -18.39
N LEU A 8 -1.57 -23.88 -18.74
CA LEU A 8 -1.41 -22.89 -19.81
C LEU A 8 -1.84 -23.45 -21.18
N GLU A 9 -1.42 -24.66 -21.53
CA GLU A 9 -1.79 -25.30 -22.80
C GLU A 9 -3.30 -25.50 -22.91
N HIS A 10 -3.97 -25.85 -21.81
CA HIS A 10 -5.42 -26.00 -21.79
C HIS A 10 -6.12 -24.66 -22.04
N PHE A 11 -5.71 -23.61 -21.32
CA PHE A 11 -6.25 -22.26 -21.52
C PHE A 11 -6.03 -21.76 -22.96
N GLU A 12 -4.84 -21.96 -23.51
CA GLU A 12 -4.50 -21.65 -24.91
C GLU A 12 -5.41 -22.41 -25.88
N GLN A 13 -5.57 -23.73 -25.70
CA GLN A 13 -6.45 -24.54 -26.54
C GLN A 13 -7.88 -24.00 -26.54
N LEU A 14 -8.44 -23.66 -25.37
CA LEU A 14 -9.79 -23.11 -25.25
C LEU A 14 -9.92 -21.76 -25.97
N CYS A 15 -8.94 -20.86 -25.78
CA CYS A 15 -8.92 -19.56 -26.46
C CYS A 15 -8.84 -19.72 -27.98
N TYR A 16 -7.91 -20.53 -28.48
CA TYR A 16 -7.65 -20.69 -29.91
C TYR A 16 -8.74 -21.50 -30.64
N SER A 17 -9.47 -22.36 -29.92
CA SER A 17 -10.64 -23.09 -30.45
C SER A 17 -11.97 -22.37 -30.26
N ARG A 18 -11.96 -21.10 -29.80
CA ARG A 18 -13.16 -20.27 -29.57
C ARG A 18 -14.16 -20.88 -28.58
N GLN A 19 -13.69 -21.63 -27.60
CA GLN A 19 -14.51 -22.14 -26.50
C GLN A 19 -14.66 -21.07 -25.42
N HIS A 20 -15.34 -19.98 -25.76
CA HIS A 20 -15.39 -18.71 -25.02
C HIS A 20 -15.70 -18.83 -23.53
N GLU A 21 -16.79 -19.52 -23.16
CA GLU A 21 -17.21 -19.66 -21.77
C GLU A 21 -16.18 -20.45 -20.93
N ALA A 22 -15.64 -21.54 -21.48
CA ALA A 22 -14.62 -22.33 -20.80
C ALA A 22 -13.31 -21.53 -20.68
N ALA A 23 -12.90 -20.81 -21.72
CA ALA A 23 -11.73 -19.95 -21.70
C ALA A 23 -11.86 -18.83 -20.64
N ALA A 24 -13.02 -18.20 -20.54
CA ALA A 24 -13.27 -17.15 -19.55
C ALA A 24 -13.18 -17.67 -18.11
N ARG A 25 -13.67 -18.89 -17.84
CA ARG A 25 -13.55 -19.54 -16.52
C ARG A 25 -12.10 -19.84 -16.15
N GLU A 26 -11.31 -20.34 -17.10
CA GLU A 26 -9.87 -20.57 -16.89
C GLU A 26 -9.11 -19.26 -16.70
N LEU A 27 -9.50 -18.17 -17.39
CA LEU A 27 -8.93 -16.85 -17.13
C LEU A 27 -9.22 -16.37 -15.70
N ILE A 28 -10.47 -16.49 -15.23
CA ILE A 28 -10.82 -16.13 -13.85
C ILE A 28 -10.02 -16.98 -12.85
N ARG A 29 -9.83 -18.28 -13.13
CA ARG A 29 -8.99 -19.17 -12.31
C ARG A 29 -7.54 -18.69 -12.24
N LEU A 30 -6.95 -18.33 -13.38
CA LEU A 30 -5.60 -17.76 -13.44
C LEU A 30 -5.52 -16.46 -12.62
N LEU A 31 -6.48 -15.56 -12.78
CA LEU A 31 -6.50 -14.29 -12.08
C LEU A 31 -6.67 -14.46 -10.56
N LEU A 32 -7.49 -15.42 -10.12
CA LEU A 32 -7.64 -15.77 -8.72
C LEU A 32 -6.35 -16.37 -8.14
N LEU A 33 -5.66 -17.22 -8.90
CA LEU A 33 -4.35 -17.75 -8.52
C LEU A 33 -3.34 -16.62 -8.31
N ILE A 34 -3.26 -15.70 -9.27
CA ILE A 34 -2.39 -14.53 -9.21
C ILE A 34 -2.73 -13.66 -7.99
N ASP A 35 -4.01 -13.40 -7.71
CA ASP A 35 -4.45 -12.60 -6.58
C ASP A 35 -4.05 -13.22 -5.22
N ARG A 36 -4.31 -14.53 -5.04
CA ARG A 36 -3.95 -15.28 -3.83
C ARG A 36 -2.44 -15.32 -3.56
N HIS A 37 -1.64 -15.33 -4.63
CA HIS A 37 -0.18 -15.38 -4.54
C HIS A 37 0.49 -14.03 -4.80
N TYR A 38 -0.26 -12.93 -4.71
CA TYR A 38 0.26 -11.58 -4.82
C TYR A 38 1.09 -11.36 -6.08
N GLY A 39 0.53 -11.68 -7.25
CA GLY A 39 1.20 -11.51 -8.53
C GLY A 39 2.09 -12.69 -8.95
N LYS A 40 2.33 -13.70 -8.10
CA LYS A 40 3.18 -14.84 -8.47
C LYS A 40 2.40 -15.91 -9.25
N LEU A 41 3.05 -16.48 -10.26
CA LEU A 41 2.62 -17.71 -10.93
C LEU A 41 3.34 -18.89 -10.27
N SER A 42 2.75 -19.50 -9.25
CA SER A 42 3.40 -20.59 -8.49
C SER A 42 2.42 -21.61 -7.93
N GLY A 43 2.91 -22.82 -7.62
CA GLY A 43 2.20 -23.86 -6.85
C GLY A 43 1.11 -24.62 -7.63
N GLN A 44 0.19 -23.89 -8.25
CA GLN A 44 -0.97 -24.43 -8.98
C GLN A 44 -0.98 -23.93 -10.43
N PHE A 45 0.19 -23.78 -11.03
CA PHE A 45 0.38 -23.37 -12.43
C PHE A 45 1.29 -24.38 -13.13
N VAL A 46 0.83 -24.95 -14.24
CA VAL A 46 1.63 -25.87 -15.05
C VAL A 46 1.72 -25.40 -16.50
N LEU A 47 2.89 -25.62 -17.07
CA LEU A 47 3.16 -25.50 -18.49
C LEU A 47 4.19 -26.55 -18.92
N SER A 48 4.17 -26.90 -20.20
CA SER A 48 5.26 -27.60 -20.86
C SER A 48 6.29 -26.60 -21.37
N VAL A 49 7.55 -26.76 -20.95
CA VAL A 49 8.65 -25.85 -21.32
C VAL A 49 9.61 -26.58 -22.26
N SER A 50 9.89 -25.98 -23.41
CA SER A 50 10.94 -26.48 -24.31
C SER A 50 12.31 -26.40 -23.62
N PRO A 51 13.18 -27.43 -23.73
CA PRO A 51 14.55 -27.38 -23.19
C PRO A 51 15.40 -26.22 -23.73
N ALA A 52 14.98 -25.58 -24.83
CA ALA A 52 15.64 -24.41 -25.40
C ALA A 52 15.37 -23.10 -24.62
N ILE A 53 14.37 -23.06 -23.73
CA ILE A 53 14.06 -21.87 -22.93
C ILE A 53 14.92 -21.86 -21.68
N SER A 54 15.73 -20.81 -21.52
CA SER A 54 16.55 -20.62 -20.33
C SER A 54 15.69 -20.27 -19.11
N ALA A 55 16.21 -20.49 -17.91
CA ALA A 55 15.54 -20.07 -16.68
C ALA A 55 15.32 -18.54 -16.62
N ALA A 56 16.20 -17.76 -17.25
CA ALA A 56 16.09 -16.30 -17.32
C ALA A 56 14.97 -15.84 -18.27
N ASP A 57 14.68 -16.62 -19.32
CA ASP A 57 13.65 -16.28 -20.32
C ASP A 57 12.29 -16.88 -19.99
N LEU A 58 12.21 -17.81 -19.03
CA LEU A 58 11.00 -18.56 -18.71
C LEU A 58 9.82 -17.66 -18.35
N GLU A 59 10.04 -16.63 -17.52
CA GLU A 59 8.96 -15.72 -17.12
C GLU A 59 8.43 -14.93 -18.32
N ALA A 60 9.31 -14.36 -19.14
CA ALA A 60 8.91 -13.64 -20.36
C ALA A 60 8.19 -14.56 -21.37
N HIS A 61 8.64 -15.82 -21.48
CA HIS A 61 8.01 -16.84 -22.31
C HIS A 61 6.58 -17.13 -21.85
N VAL A 62 6.37 -17.38 -20.55
CA VAL A 62 5.06 -17.63 -19.95
C VAL A 62 4.13 -16.43 -20.15
N LEU A 63 4.60 -15.22 -19.85
CA LEU A 63 3.80 -14.00 -19.97
C LEU A 63 3.36 -13.74 -21.42
N THR A 64 4.27 -13.96 -22.39
CA THR A 64 3.96 -13.80 -23.82
C THR A 64 2.86 -14.76 -24.25
N ARG A 65 2.93 -16.03 -23.84
CA ARG A 65 1.92 -17.05 -24.13
C ARG A 65 0.56 -16.71 -23.53
N ILE A 66 0.51 -16.39 -22.23
CA ILE A 66 -0.73 -16.00 -21.53
C ILE A 66 -1.38 -14.79 -22.21
N THR A 67 -0.61 -13.73 -22.43
CA THR A 67 -1.14 -12.48 -23.01
C THR A 67 -1.53 -12.64 -24.48
N SER A 68 -0.91 -13.56 -25.23
CA SER A 68 -1.34 -13.92 -26.59
C SER A 68 -2.69 -14.65 -26.57
N ALA A 69 -2.89 -15.61 -25.66
CA ALA A 69 -4.17 -16.31 -25.50
C ALA A 69 -5.31 -15.36 -25.10
N ILE A 70 -5.04 -14.46 -24.13
CA ILE A 70 -5.98 -13.39 -23.73
C ILE A 70 -6.27 -12.46 -24.92
N THR A 71 -5.25 -12.07 -25.68
CA THR A 71 -5.42 -11.25 -26.89
C THR A 71 -6.37 -11.93 -27.88
N THR A 72 -6.19 -13.23 -28.15
CA THR A 72 -7.09 -13.98 -29.04
C THR A 72 -8.52 -14.02 -28.51
N LEU A 73 -8.71 -14.30 -27.20
CA LEU A 73 -10.04 -14.37 -26.61
C LEU A 73 -10.78 -13.03 -26.68
N PHE A 74 -10.14 -11.94 -26.28
CA PHE A 74 -10.80 -10.63 -26.21
C PHE A 74 -10.92 -9.91 -27.55
N SER A 75 -10.08 -10.27 -28.54
CA SER A 75 -10.19 -9.73 -29.90
C SER A 75 -11.24 -10.45 -30.74
N ASP A 76 -11.79 -11.58 -30.27
CA ASP A 76 -12.87 -12.29 -30.96
C ASP A 76 -14.19 -11.51 -30.81
N PRO A 77 -14.83 -11.06 -31.91
CA PRO A 77 -16.12 -10.38 -31.84
C PRO A 77 -17.24 -11.24 -31.24
N GLY A 78 -17.13 -12.57 -31.35
CA GLY A 78 -18.10 -13.52 -30.83
C GLY A 78 -18.00 -13.72 -29.31
N PHE A 79 -16.87 -13.38 -28.68
CA PHE A 79 -16.75 -13.45 -27.23
C PHE A 79 -17.59 -12.34 -26.60
N GLN A 80 -18.41 -12.64 -25.60
CA GLN A 80 -19.23 -11.66 -24.90
C GLN A 80 -19.14 -11.92 -23.39
N ILE A 81 -19.10 -10.86 -22.58
CA ILE A 81 -18.97 -10.96 -21.12
C ILE A 81 -20.35 -10.80 -20.50
N SER A 82 -20.79 -11.80 -19.73
CA SER A 82 -22.03 -11.71 -18.96
C SER A 82 -21.90 -10.72 -17.81
N PRO A 83 -23.00 -10.17 -17.26
CA PRO A 83 -22.94 -9.28 -16.09
C PRO A 83 -22.17 -9.89 -14.91
N THR A 84 -22.45 -11.15 -14.57
CA THR A 84 -21.72 -11.88 -13.52
C THR A 84 -20.24 -12.08 -13.86
N GLY A 85 -19.92 -12.34 -15.13
CA GLY A 85 -18.53 -12.42 -15.59
C GLY A 85 -17.79 -11.09 -15.46
N PHE A 86 -18.46 -9.96 -15.74
CA PHE A 86 -17.91 -8.63 -15.55
C PHE A 86 -17.63 -8.34 -14.08
N ASP A 87 -18.59 -8.62 -13.19
CA ASP A 87 -18.43 -8.42 -11.74
C ASP A 87 -17.23 -9.22 -11.20
N GLN A 88 -16.99 -10.43 -11.70
CA GLN A 88 -15.83 -11.23 -11.33
C GLN A 88 -14.53 -10.64 -11.90
N LEU A 89 -14.49 -10.36 -13.20
CA LEU A 89 -13.27 -9.92 -13.89
C LEU A 89 -12.78 -8.55 -13.39
N ILE A 90 -13.69 -7.61 -13.11
CA ILE A 90 -13.28 -6.27 -12.71
C ILE A 90 -12.57 -6.24 -11.35
N ASN A 91 -12.95 -7.11 -10.42
CA ASN A 91 -12.23 -7.29 -9.15
C ASN A 91 -10.76 -7.73 -9.36
N PHE A 92 -10.47 -8.36 -10.50
CA PHE A 92 -9.13 -8.79 -10.89
C PHE A 92 -8.50 -7.94 -12.00
N GLN A 93 -9.10 -6.80 -12.36
CA GLN A 93 -8.62 -5.95 -13.46
C GLN A 93 -7.16 -5.53 -13.27
N ARG A 94 -6.72 -5.30 -12.02
CA ARG A 94 -5.32 -4.98 -11.70
C ARG A 94 -4.35 -6.09 -12.13
N TRP A 95 -4.76 -7.36 -12.04
CA TRP A 95 -3.92 -8.50 -12.40
C TRP A 95 -3.96 -8.78 -13.89
N LEU A 96 -5.13 -8.64 -14.51
CA LEU A 96 -5.23 -8.68 -15.97
C LEU A 96 -4.35 -7.60 -16.60
N SER A 97 -4.43 -6.37 -16.09
CA SER A 97 -3.55 -5.26 -16.48
C SER A 97 -2.08 -5.57 -16.22
N SER A 98 -1.76 -6.17 -15.07
CA SER A 98 -0.37 -6.53 -14.71
C SER A 98 0.22 -7.62 -15.59
N LEU A 99 -0.59 -8.54 -16.15
CA LEU A 99 -0.12 -9.53 -17.12
C LEU A 99 0.42 -8.85 -18.39
N PHE A 100 -0.33 -7.88 -18.93
CA PHE A 100 0.12 -7.07 -20.06
C PHE A 100 1.28 -6.15 -19.69
N ALA A 101 1.22 -5.50 -18.53
CA ALA A 101 2.28 -4.60 -18.07
C ALA A 101 3.61 -5.33 -17.85
N ALA A 102 3.58 -6.56 -17.36
CA ALA A 102 4.78 -7.38 -17.19
C ALA A 102 5.31 -7.94 -18.53
N SER A 103 4.44 -8.16 -19.52
CA SER A 103 4.83 -8.68 -20.83
C SER A 103 5.38 -7.59 -21.77
N ALA A 104 5.80 -7.99 -22.97
CA ALA A 104 6.25 -7.08 -24.02
C ALA A 104 5.12 -6.20 -24.60
N PHE A 105 3.84 -6.55 -24.35
CA PHE A 105 2.70 -5.75 -24.81
C PHE A 105 2.53 -4.44 -24.06
N VAL A 106 2.98 -4.36 -22.79
CA VAL A 106 2.86 -3.21 -21.87
C VAL A 106 1.42 -2.88 -21.45
N ASN A 107 0.46 -2.92 -22.36
CA ASN A 107 -0.96 -2.73 -22.10
C ASN A 107 -1.80 -3.53 -23.11
N ALA A 108 -3.12 -3.37 -23.05
CA ALA A 108 -4.07 -4.06 -23.93
C ALA A 108 -4.61 -3.15 -25.06
N ASP A 109 -3.92 -2.04 -25.38
CA ASP A 109 -4.44 -1.06 -26.33
C ASP A 109 -4.59 -1.61 -27.74
N HIS A 110 -3.82 -2.63 -28.14
CA HIS A 110 -4.00 -3.31 -29.42
C HIS A 110 -5.36 -4.02 -29.52
N ILE A 111 -5.86 -4.55 -28.40
CA ILE A 111 -7.20 -5.15 -28.31
C ILE A 111 -8.25 -4.05 -28.31
N LEU A 112 -8.05 -3.00 -27.51
CA LEU A 112 -9.00 -1.88 -27.42
C LEU A 112 -9.18 -1.19 -28.78
N ARG A 113 -8.10 -1.00 -29.55
CA ARG A 113 -8.18 -0.46 -30.92
C ARG A 113 -8.99 -1.35 -31.87
N ALA A 114 -8.95 -2.67 -31.69
CA ALA A 114 -9.77 -3.58 -32.48
C ALA A 114 -11.28 -3.48 -32.17
N LEU A 115 -11.65 -2.92 -31.02
CA LEU A 115 -13.04 -2.63 -30.65
C LEU A 115 -13.57 -1.31 -31.26
N ASN A 116 -12.71 -0.51 -31.90
CA ASN A 116 -13.11 0.77 -32.47
C ASN A 116 -13.97 0.58 -33.73
N LEU A 117 -15.19 1.13 -33.71
CA LEU A 117 -16.14 1.05 -34.82
C LEU A 117 -15.67 1.79 -36.09
N HIS A 118 -14.84 2.83 -35.94
CA HIS A 118 -14.43 3.70 -37.05
C HIS A 118 -13.07 3.35 -37.66
N GLY A 119 -12.38 2.34 -37.14
CA GLY A 119 -10.99 2.03 -37.53
C GLY A 119 -10.01 3.17 -37.19
N GLU A 120 -8.80 3.14 -37.74
CA GLU A 120 -7.75 4.13 -37.39
C GLU A 120 -7.89 5.50 -38.11
N ALA A 121 -8.64 5.58 -39.21
CA ALA A 121 -8.52 6.67 -40.17
C ALA A 121 -9.13 8.01 -39.73
N ASP A 122 -10.14 8.01 -38.86
CA ASP A 122 -10.93 9.21 -38.52
C ASP A 122 -10.52 9.86 -37.18
N GLY A 123 -9.53 9.30 -36.46
CA GLY A 123 -9.13 9.75 -35.13
C GLY A 123 -10.21 9.62 -34.03
N ARG A 124 -11.43 9.23 -34.41
CA ARG A 124 -12.55 8.92 -33.52
C ARG A 124 -12.39 7.54 -32.93
N PHE A 125 -12.63 7.44 -31.63
CA PHE A 125 -12.66 6.17 -30.90
C PHE A 125 -14.07 5.96 -30.34
N GLU A 126 -14.80 5.02 -30.92
CA GLU A 126 -16.17 4.68 -30.51
C GLU A 126 -16.30 3.17 -30.37
N VAL A 127 -16.87 2.73 -29.24
CA VAL A 127 -17.03 1.31 -28.89
C VAL A 127 -18.51 0.97 -28.90
N ALA A 128 -18.88 -0.17 -29.47
CA ALA A 128 -20.25 -0.65 -29.41
C ALA A 128 -20.72 -0.84 -27.96
N PRO A 129 -21.99 -0.58 -27.62
CA PRO A 129 -22.50 -0.79 -26.26
C PRO A 129 -22.25 -2.20 -25.71
N THR A 130 -22.30 -3.22 -26.57
CA THR A 130 -22.01 -4.62 -26.23
C THR A 130 -20.55 -4.88 -25.84
N ASP A 131 -19.62 -4.10 -26.39
CA ASP A 131 -18.18 -4.25 -26.14
C ASP A 131 -17.66 -3.30 -25.03
N LEU A 132 -18.52 -2.43 -24.49
CA LEU A 132 -18.14 -1.48 -23.45
C LEU A 132 -17.63 -2.18 -22.17
N VAL A 133 -18.20 -3.34 -21.82
CA VAL A 133 -17.71 -4.16 -20.70
C VAL A 133 -16.32 -4.73 -20.96
N LYS A 134 -16.03 -5.19 -22.19
CA LYS A 134 -14.67 -5.62 -22.57
C LYS A 134 -13.70 -4.45 -22.49
N PHE A 135 -14.11 -3.29 -23.00
CA PHE A 135 -13.32 -2.07 -22.94
C PHE A 135 -12.96 -1.74 -21.50
N CYS A 136 -13.93 -1.73 -20.58
CA CYS A 136 -13.67 -1.44 -19.17
C CYS A 136 -12.74 -2.47 -18.51
N VAL A 137 -12.89 -3.77 -18.80
CA VAL A 137 -12.03 -4.81 -18.24
C VAL A 137 -10.57 -4.68 -18.72
N LEU A 138 -10.36 -4.22 -19.96
CA LEU A 138 -9.03 -4.12 -20.58
C LEU A 138 -8.38 -2.73 -20.48
N TYR A 139 -9.16 -1.67 -20.22
CA TYR A 139 -8.64 -0.33 -20.05
C TYR A 139 -7.85 -0.24 -18.75
N SER A 140 -6.52 -0.18 -18.87
CA SER A 140 -5.59 -0.19 -17.74
C SER A 140 -5.03 1.19 -17.43
N ALA A 141 -4.37 1.33 -16.27
CA ALA A 141 -3.65 2.55 -15.93
C ALA A 141 -2.50 2.87 -16.91
N GLU A 142 -2.00 1.86 -17.62
CA GLU A 142 -0.97 1.99 -18.66
C GLU A 142 -1.54 2.23 -20.07
N SER A 143 -2.88 2.23 -20.24
CA SER A 143 -3.49 2.54 -21.53
C SER A 143 -3.11 3.95 -21.99
N GLN A 144 -2.78 4.10 -23.26
CA GLN A 144 -2.49 5.39 -23.89
C GLN A 144 -3.69 5.93 -24.65
N LEU A 145 -4.80 5.20 -24.68
CA LEU A 145 -6.02 5.67 -25.33
C LEU A 145 -6.67 6.77 -24.47
N PRO A 146 -7.10 7.88 -25.10
CA PRO A 146 -7.85 8.90 -24.40
C PRO A 146 -9.19 8.32 -23.93
N LEU A 147 -9.60 8.69 -22.73
CA LEU A 147 -10.90 8.31 -22.17
C LEU A 147 -11.64 9.57 -21.74
N ASP A 148 -12.80 9.81 -22.37
CA ASP A 148 -13.71 10.85 -21.92
C ASP A 148 -14.51 10.32 -20.71
N VAL A 149 -14.04 10.70 -19.52
CA VAL A 149 -14.63 10.25 -18.25
C VAL A 149 -16.03 10.80 -18.02
N GLU A 150 -16.35 11.98 -18.56
CA GLU A 150 -17.69 12.58 -18.43
C GLU A 150 -18.67 11.90 -19.37
N LEU A 151 -18.27 11.61 -20.61
CA LEU A 151 -19.09 10.85 -21.54
C LEU A 151 -19.40 9.45 -21.01
N LEU A 152 -18.39 8.73 -20.51
CA LEU A 152 -18.61 7.39 -19.94
C LEU A 152 -19.55 7.45 -18.73
N TRP A 153 -19.40 8.43 -17.85
CA TRP A 153 -20.30 8.63 -16.71
C TRP A 153 -21.75 8.94 -17.14
N GLN A 154 -21.93 9.78 -18.16
CA GLN A 154 -23.27 10.11 -18.68
C GLN A 154 -23.95 8.90 -19.34
N GLN A 155 -23.19 8.08 -20.06
CA GLN A 155 -23.71 6.90 -20.75
C GLN A 155 -23.95 5.73 -19.79
N ASN A 156 -23.03 5.47 -18.86
CA ASN A 156 -23.13 4.37 -17.91
C ASN A 156 -22.38 4.69 -16.60
N ARG A 157 -23.11 5.27 -15.65
CA ARG A 157 -22.59 5.66 -14.33
C ARG A 157 -21.92 4.52 -13.57
N ASN A 158 -22.52 3.33 -13.60
CA ASN A 158 -22.04 2.17 -12.87
C ASN A 158 -20.69 1.72 -13.45
N LEU A 159 -20.62 1.46 -14.75
CA LEU A 159 -19.36 1.07 -15.41
C LEU A 159 -18.25 2.09 -15.20
N ALA A 160 -18.57 3.39 -15.28
CA ALA A 160 -17.61 4.45 -15.04
C ALA A 160 -16.97 4.33 -13.63
N VAL A 161 -17.78 4.26 -12.58
CA VAL A 161 -17.25 4.20 -11.21
C VAL A 161 -16.50 2.89 -10.97
N VAL A 162 -17.05 1.78 -11.43
CA VAL A 162 -16.44 0.45 -11.27
C VAL A 162 -15.06 0.40 -11.94
N LEU A 163 -14.94 0.91 -13.16
CA LEU A 163 -13.65 1.07 -13.85
C LEU A 163 -12.70 1.99 -13.08
N PHE A 164 -13.16 3.16 -12.66
CA PHE A 164 -12.28 4.15 -12.04
C PHE A 164 -11.81 3.72 -10.65
N MET A 165 -12.62 2.98 -9.90
CA MET A 165 -12.18 2.28 -8.69
C MET A 165 -11.14 1.21 -9.01
N ALA A 166 -11.36 0.41 -10.06
CA ALA A 166 -10.39 -0.59 -10.48
C ALA A 166 -9.03 0.04 -10.86
N LEU A 167 -9.02 1.19 -11.55
CA LEU A 167 -7.82 1.94 -11.92
C LEU A 167 -7.04 2.54 -10.74
N LEU A 168 -7.69 2.73 -9.58
CA LEU A 168 -7.06 3.21 -8.35
C LEU A 168 -6.57 2.07 -7.43
N SER A 169 -6.99 0.83 -7.71
CA SER A 169 -6.62 -0.35 -6.91
C SER A 169 -5.20 -0.93 -7.11
N PRO A 170 -4.44 -0.66 -8.19
CA PRO A 170 -3.12 -1.26 -8.36
C PRO A 170 -2.13 -0.75 -7.31
N ARG A 171 -1.26 -1.66 -6.86
CA ARG A 171 -0.20 -1.38 -5.87
C ARG A 171 1.05 -0.76 -6.49
N PHE A 172 1.03 -0.54 -7.80
CA PHE A 172 2.10 0.13 -8.53
C PHE A 172 1.49 0.99 -9.63
N LEU A 173 1.61 2.31 -9.47
CA LEU A 173 1.16 3.33 -10.42
C LEU A 173 2.31 4.32 -10.65
N GLY A 174 3.51 3.79 -10.87
CA GLY A 174 4.75 4.58 -10.89
C GLY A 174 5.09 5.23 -12.23
N THR A 175 4.45 4.80 -13.33
CA THR A 175 4.69 5.40 -14.66
C THR A 175 4.01 6.78 -14.75
N PRO A 176 4.48 7.70 -15.61
CA PRO A 176 3.80 8.97 -15.81
C PRO A 176 2.33 8.83 -16.19
N ALA A 177 2.00 7.85 -17.04
CA ALA A 177 0.64 7.61 -17.51
C ALA A 177 -0.28 7.07 -16.42
N ALA A 178 0.19 6.12 -15.61
CA ALA A 178 -0.57 5.57 -14.49
C ALA A 178 -0.74 6.60 -13.36
N HIS A 179 0.34 7.30 -13.01
CA HIS A 179 0.34 8.34 -11.99
C HIS A 179 -0.61 9.47 -12.35
N SER A 180 -0.55 10.01 -13.58
CA SER A 180 -1.42 11.12 -13.99
C SER A 180 -2.90 10.73 -14.00
N LYS A 181 -3.24 9.50 -14.41
CA LYS A 181 -4.62 9.00 -14.33
C LYS A 181 -5.10 8.92 -12.89
N ARG A 182 -4.26 8.43 -11.96
CA ARG A 182 -4.60 8.41 -10.53
C ARG A 182 -4.91 9.82 -10.02
N GLU A 183 -4.06 10.80 -10.31
CA GLU A 183 -4.28 12.19 -9.89
C GLU A 183 -5.61 12.75 -10.42
N ALA A 184 -5.89 12.55 -11.71
CA ALA A 184 -7.12 13.01 -12.35
C ALA A 184 -8.36 12.33 -11.75
N LEU A 185 -8.32 11.01 -11.55
CA LEU A 185 -9.44 10.26 -10.98
C LEU A 185 -9.71 10.63 -9.52
N LEU A 186 -8.68 10.86 -8.71
CA LEU A 186 -8.85 11.31 -7.32
C LEU A 186 -9.49 12.71 -7.23
N ALA A 187 -9.25 13.57 -8.21
CA ALA A 187 -9.92 14.87 -8.30
C ALA A 187 -11.38 14.72 -8.75
N TRP A 188 -11.66 13.77 -9.64
CA TRP A 188 -12.95 13.62 -10.31
C TRP A 188 -13.97 12.77 -9.54
N LEU A 189 -13.54 11.64 -8.98
CA LEU A 189 -14.39 10.56 -8.48
C LEU A 189 -15.17 10.87 -7.17
N PRO A 190 -14.62 11.58 -6.16
CA PRO A 190 -15.30 11.76 -4.87
C PRO A 190 -16.75 12.31 -4.96
N PRO A 191 -17.04 13.41 -5.66
CA PRO A 191 -18.42 13.91 -5.76
C PRO A 191 -19.36 12.96 -6.51
N ARG A 192 -18.85 12.05 -7.35
CA ARG A 192 -19.67 11.04 -8.02
C ARG A 192 -19.97 9.86 -7.09
N LEU A 193 -19.01 9.43 -6.27
CA LEU A 193 -19.25 8.43 -5.23
C LEU A 193 -20.32 8.89 -4.24
N ASP A 194 -20.31 10.18 -3.86
CA ASP A 194 -21.32 10.75 -2.97
C ASP A 194 -22.76 10.66 -3.54
N SER A 195 -22.90 10.54 -4.86
CA SER A 195 -24.19 10.45 -5.56
C SER A 195 -24.73 9.03 -5.70
N LEU A 196 -23.94 8.01 -5.35
CA LEU A 196 -24.38 6.61 -5.39
C LEU A 196 -25.22 6.29 -4.16
N ASP A 197 -26.18 5.37 -4.30
CA ASP A 197 -27.06 4.98 -3.19
C ASP A 197 -26.36 4.03 -2.22
N ASN A 198 -25.68 2.98 -2.71
CA ASN A 198 -24.99 1.97 -1.89
C ASN A 198 -23.71 1.41 -2.57
N LEU A 199 -23.03 0.49 -1.86
CA LEU A 199 -21.80 -0.18 -2.32
C LEU A 199 -22.03 -1.43 -3.19
N ASP A 200 -23.25 -1.92 -3.35
CA ASP A 200 -23.50 -3.25 -3.93
C ASP A 200 -23.04 -3.37 -5.38
N GLN A 201 -22.99 -2.24 -6.06
CA GLN A 201 -22.56 -2.11 -7.44
C GLN A 201 -21.05 -1.88 -7.58
N LEU A 202 -20.31 -1.75 -6.47
CA LEU A 202 -18.89 -1.46 -6.47
C LEU A 202 -18.05 -2.70 -6.18
N PRO A 203 -16.79 -2.75 -6.65
CA PRO A 203 -15.90 -3.87 -6.38
C PRO A 203 -15.38 -3.81 -4.93
N VAL A 204 -16.21 -4.27 -3.98
CA VAL A 204 -15.94 -4.20 -2.53
C VAL A 204 -14.61 -4.87 -2.15
N ALA A 205 -14.19 -5.90 -2.88
CA ALA A 205 -12.93 -6.60 -2.61
C ALA A 205 -11.69 -5.68 -2.70
N ILE A 206 -11.74 -4.63 -3.51
CA ILE A 206 -10.64 -3.68 -3.73
C ILE A 206 -10.91 -2.29 -3.14
N ILE A 207 -12.00 -2.10 -2.38
CA ILE A 207 -12.33 -0.78 -1.83
C ILE A 207 -11.28 -0.27 -0.85
N HIS A 208 -10.70 -1.17 -0.06
CA HIS A 208 -9.62 -0.88 0.88
C HIS A 208 -8.33 -0.47 0.14
N ASP A 209 -8.06 -1.08 -1.02
CA ASP A 209 -6.94 -0.68 -1.88
C ASP A 209 -7.13 0.78 -2.33
N VAL A 210 -8.31 1.17 -2.83
CA VAL A 210 -8.56 2.56 -3.25
C VAL A 210 -8.48 3.54 -2.07
N TYR A 211 -9.05 3.15 -0.93
CA TYR A 211 -9.01 3.90 0.31
C TYR A 211 -7.56 4.17 0.77
N MET A 212 -6.70 3.15 0.73
CA MET A 212 -5.29 3.27 1.12
C MET A 212 -4.43 3.96 0.05
N HIS A 213 -4.61 3.62 -1.22
CA HIS A 213 -3.72 4.02 -2.30
C HIS A 213 -3.83 5.50 -2.66
N CYS A 214 -4.93 6.17 -2.32
CA CYS A 214 -5.06 7.61 -2.50
C CYS A 214 -3.95 8.41 -1.77
N SER A 215 -3.40 7.87 -0.67
CA SER A 215 -2.32 8.51 0.10
C SER A 215 -0.98 8.61 -0.65
N TYR A 216 -0.79 7.86 -1.74
CA TYR A 216 0.44 7.92 -2.55
C TYR A 216 0.35 8.95 -3.69
N ALA A 217 -0.75 9.71 -3.77
CA ALA A 217 -0.96 10.76 -4.74
C ALA A 217 -0.31 12.09 -4.33
N ASP A 218 0.03 12.91 -5.32
CA ASP A 218 0.55 14.27 -5.08
C ASP A 218 -0.58 15.27 -4.76
N LEU A 219 -1.81 14.99 -5.21
CA LEU A 219 -2.98 15.83 -5.03
C LEU A 219 -3.23 16.16 -3.54
N PRO A 220 -3.19 17.44 -3.12
CA PRO A 220 -3.42 17.81 -1.71
C PRO A 220 -4.75 17.28 -1.14
N GLN A 221 -5.78 17.21 -1.97
CA GLN A 221 -7.13 16.79 -1.63
C GLN A 221 -7.40 15.30 -1.91
N ARG A 222 -6.34 14.49 -2.12
CA ARG A 222 -6.41 13.04 -2.40
C ARG A 222 -7.31 12.25 -1.45
N HIS A 223 -7.35 12.59 -0.16
CA HIS A 223 -8.13 11.85 0.83
C HIS A 223 -9.62 12.18 0.84
N ARG A 224 -10.10 13.14 0.02
CA ARG A 224 -11.55 13.39 -0.13
C ARG A 224 -12.32 12.13 -0.48
N ILE A 225 -11.72 11.23 -1.26
CA ILE A 225 -12.32 9.95 -1.64
C ILE A 225 -12.64 9.06 -0.43
N LYS A 226 -11.86 9.15 0.66
CA LYS A 226 -12.08 8.34 1.87
C LYS A 226 -13.42 8.66 2.51
N ARG A 227 -13.81 9.94 2.58
CA ARG A 227 -15.11 10.35 3.14
C ARG A 227 -16.28 9.78 2.34
N SER A 228 -16.18 9.83 1.01
CA SER A 228 -17.20 9.25 0.13
C SER A 228 -17.30 7.73 0.31
N ILE A 229 -16.16 7.04 0.42
CA ILE A 229 -16.13 5.61 0.74
C ILE A 229 -16.77 5.33 2.09
N CYS A 230 -16.42 6.06 3.14
CA CYS A 230 -16.98 5.91 4.49
C CYS A 230 -18.50 6.04 4.50
N ARG A 231 -19.06 7.06 3.83
CA ARG A 231 -20.53 7.22 3.71
C ARG A 231 -21.20 6.03 3.04
N LEU A 232 -20.61 5.48 1.97
CA LEU A 232 -21.15 4.32 1.28
C LEU A 232 -21.03 3.05 2.15
N VAL A 233 -19.95 2.90 2.92
CA VAL A 233 -19.78 1.83 3.90
C VAL A 233 -20.84 1.91 4.99
N GLU A 234 -21.12 3.09 5.56
CA GLU A 234 -22.19 3.30 6.55
C GLU A 234 -23.55 2.83 6.01
N ARG A 235 -23.90 3.20 4.78
CA ARG A 235 -25.15 2.76 4.14
C ARG A 235 -25.18 1.25 3.94
N LYS A 236 -24.09 0.65 3.46
CA LYS A 236 -23.98 -0.81 3.29
C LYS A 236 -24.16 -1.55 4.61
N LEU A 237 -23.62 -1.03 5.71
CA LEU A 237 -23.79 -1.59 7.05
C LEU A 237 -25.26 -1.53 7.49
N ALA A 238 -25.91 -0.38 7.32
CA ALA A 238 -27.34 -0.20 7.62
C ALA A 238 -28.24 -1.14 6.79
N ASP A 239 -28.00 -1.26 5.48
CA ASP A 239 -28.72 -2.18 4.59
C ASP A 239 -28.61 -3.65 5.02
N ASN A 240 -27.56 -3.99 5.79
CA ASN A 240 -27.30 -5.34 6.29
C ASN A 240 -27.69 -5.53 7.77
N GLY A 241 -28.39 -4.54 8.36
CA GLY A 241 -28.84 -4.54 9.75
C GLY A 241 -27.70 -4.50 10.77
N ILE A 242 -26.55 -3.93 10.39
CA ILE A 242 -25.37 -3.79 11.26
C ILE A 242 -25.28 -2.35 11.73
N ASP A 243 -25.99 -2.05 12.81
CA ASP A 243 -26.03 -0.71 13.39
C ASP A 243 -24.98 -0.51 14.49
N SER A 244 -24.65 0.76 14.70
CA SER A 244 -23.91 1.22 15.88
C SER A 244 -24.58 0.78 17.19
N LEU A 245 -23.80 0.62 18.25
CA LEU A 245 -24.31 0.30 19.56
C LEU A 245 -24.98 1.51 20.22
N GLN A 246 -26.01 1.24 21.03
CA GLN A 246 -26.43 2.19 22.05
C GLN A 246 -25.34 2.20 23.12
N LEU A 247 -24.61 3.30 23.21
CA LEU A 247 -23.38 3.36 24.00
C LEU A 247 -23.69 3.32 25.50
N PRO A 248 -22.89 2.59 26.29
CA PRO A 248 -23.00 2.65 27.74
C PRO A 248 -22.68 4.06 28.23
N ALA A 249 -23.26 4.45 29.36
CA ALA A 249 -22.81 5.64 30.06
C ALA A 249 -21.31 5.48 30.41
N THR A 250 -20.54 6.56 30.34
CA THR A 250 -19.14 6.53 30.78
C THR A 250 -19.09 6.13 32.25
N HIS A 251 -18.52 4.96 32.53
CA HIS A 251 -18.46 4.43 33.89
C HIS A 251 -17.23 4.97 34.59
N ASN A 252 -17.44 5.78 35.63
CA ASN A 252 -16.39 6.17 36.57
C ASN A 252 -16.37 5.15 37.71
N THR A 253 -15.91 3.94 37.40
CA THR A 253 -15.67 2.88 38.39
C THR A 253 -14.20 2.88 38.81
N ASP A 254 -13.91 2.36 40.01
CA ASP A 254 -12.55 2.08 40.48
C ASP A 254 -11.91 0.90 39.72
N GLU A 255 -12.72 0.10 39.01
CA GLU A 255 -12.25 -1.01 38.16
C GLU A 255 -11.64 -0.50 36.85
N LYS A 256 -10.75 -1.30 36.26
CA LYS A 256 -10.14 -0.96 34.96
C LYS A 256 -11.20 -1.07 33.86
N PRO A 257 -11.49 0.00 33.10
CA PRO A 257 -12.40 -0.09 31.97
C PRO A 257 -11.84 -0.97 30.85
N THR A 258 -12.72 -1.61 30.08
CA THR A 258 -12.32 -2.42 28.92
C THR A 258 -11.93 -1.53 27.74
N MET A 259 -10.81 -1.87 27.09
CA MET A 259 -10.41 -1.36 25.78
C MET A 259 -10.49 -2.50 24.75
N LEU A 260 -11.35 -2.35 23.76
CA LEU A 260 -11.44 -3.26 22.62
C LEU A 260 -10.45 -2.81 21.53
N VAL A 261 -9.56 -3.69 21.11
CA VAL A 261 -8.56 -3.41 20.07
C VAL A 261 -8.86 -4.23 18.82
N VAL A 262 -9.10 -3.57 17.68
CA VAL A 262 -9.39 -4.27 16.41
C VAL A 262 -8.13 -4.26 15.54
N LEU A 263 -7.62 -5.45 15.21
CA LEU A 263 -6.32 -5.64 14.58
C LEU A 263 -6.43 -6.04 13.10
N GLU A 264 -5.51 -5.50 12.30
CA GLU A 264 -5.25 -5.90 10.91
C GLU A 264 -4.11 -6.92 10.85
N TRP A 265 -2.86 -6.43 10.80
CA TRP A 265 -1.61 -7.19 10.93
C TRP A 265 -0.93 -6.82 12.23
N PHE A 266 -0.72 -7.80 13.11
CA PHE A 266 -0.08 -7.58 14.40
C PHE A 266 0.76 -8.80 14.81
N SER A 267 1.78 -9.10 14.00
CA SER A 267 2.78 -10.13 14.29
C SER A 267 4.13 -9.52 14.68
N GLY A 268 4.97 -10.26 15.39
CA GLY A 268 6.27 -9.78 15.89
C GLY A 268 7.22 -9.29 14.80
N GLY A 269 7.07 -9.80 13.57
CA GLY A 269 7.81 -9.35 12.38
C GLY A 269 7.21 -8.13 11.67
N HIS A 270 5.98 -7.73 12.01
CA HIS A 270 5.26 -6.66 11.33
C HIS A 270 5.48 -5.29 11.99
N SER A 271 5.37 -4.21 11.20
CA SER A 271 5.67 -2.86 11.67
C SER A 271 4.69 -2.34 12.71
N ILE A 272 3.42 -2.73 12.63
CA ILE A 272 2.40 -2.27 13.58
C ILE A 272 2.72 -2.77 14.99
N TYR A 273 3.15 -4.04 15.12
CA TYR A 273 3.66 -4.56 16.37
C TYR A 273 4.84 -3.73 16.86
N ARG A 274 5.86 -3.52 16.01
CA ARG A 274 7.05 -2.74 16.40
C ARG A 274 6.78 -1.32 16.89
N THR A 275 5.75 -0.69 16.36
CA THR A 275 5.44 0.72 16.62
C THR A 275 4.39 0.92 17.70
N HIS A 276 3.52 -0.06 17.98
CA HIS A 276 2.38 0.12 18.89
C HIS A 276 2.30 -0.90 20.04
N SER A 277 3.09 -1.99 20.03
CA SER A 277 2.98 -3.03 21.07
C SER A 277 3.28 -2.50 22.46
N ARG A 278 4.34 -1.69 22.60
CA ARG A 278 4.77 -1.20 23.92
C ARG A 278 3.77 -0.26 24.58
N THR A 279 3.11 0.60 23.79
CA THR A 279 2.06 1.49 24.32
C THR A 279 0.82 0.70 24.71
N LEU A 280 0.47 -0.34 23.95
CA LEU A 280 -0.62 -1.26 24.30
C LEU A 280 -0.32 -2.07 25.57
N GLU A 281 0.88 -2.64 25.68
CA GLU A 281 1.34 -3.33 26.89
C GLU A 281 1.26 -2.41 28.12
N ALA A 282 1.71 -1.16 27.99
CA ALA A 282 1.66 -0.19 29.08
C ALA A 282 0.23 0.27 29.40
N ALA A 283 -0.66 0.34 28.39
CA ALA A 283 -2.06 0.71 28.58
C ALA A 283 -2.83 -0.27 29.49
N ARG A 284 -2.36 -1.53 29.63
CA ARG A 284 -2.90 -2.51 30.61
C ARG A 284 -2.84 -2.04 32.06
N ARG A 285 -2.04 -1.02 32.38
CA ARG A 285 -2.07 -0.36 33.69
C ARG A 285 -3.41 0.33 33.98
N HIS A 286 -4.10 0.79 32.93
CA HIS A 286 -5.33 1.57 33.04
C HIS A 286 -6.56 0.86 32.49
N PHE A 287 -6.39 -0.13 31.62
CA PHE A 287 -7.48 -0.81 30.92
C PHE A 287 -7.32 -2.34 30.99
N GLU A 288 -8.44 -3.06 30.88
CA GLU A 288 -8.42 -4.48 30.47
C GLU A 288 -8.43 -4.53 28.93
N LEU A 289 -7.39 -5.09 28.33
CA LEU A 289 -7.22 -5.08 26.88
C LEU A 289 -7.76 -6.37 26.26
N HIS A 290 -8.78 -6.23 25.42
CA HIS A 290 -9.32 -7.33 24.63
C HIS A 290 -9.09 -7.04 23.15
N ALA A 291 -8.31 -7.88 22.46
CA ALA A 291 -8.07 -7.74 21.03
C ALA A 291 -8.94 -8.68 20.20
N VAL A 292 -9.27 -8.26 18.98
CA VAL A 292 -9.94 -9.09 17.97
C VAL A 292 -9.24 -8.95 16.62
N GLY A 293 -9.03 -10.06 15.93
CA GLY A 293 -8.34 -10.05 14.64
C GLY A 293 -8.36 -11.39 13.90
N TYR A 294 -7.80 -11.39 12.69
CA TYR A 294 -7.65 -12.60 11.89
C TYR A 294 -6.60 -13.54 12.51
N PRO A 295 -6.88 -14.86 12.61
CA PRO A 295 -5.97 -15.80 13.28
C PRO A 295 -4.58 -15.86 12.64
N ASN A 296 -4.51 -15.75 11.30
CA ASN A 296 -3.25 -15.81 10.54
C ASN A 296 -2.45 -14.50 10.55
N ASN A 297 -3.02 -13.41 11.08
CA ASN A 297 -2.39 -12.10 11.06
C ASN A 297 -1.82 -11.67 12.41
N VAL A 298 -2.07 -12.46 13.46
CA VAL A 298 -1.62 -12.20 14.83
C VAL A 298 -0.95 -13.46 15.37
N ASP A 299 0.38 -13.40 15.50
CA ASP A 299 1.19 -14.49 16.04
C ASP A 299 1.18 -14.49 17.58
N GLU A 300 1.95 -15.39 18.18
CA GLU A 300 2.02 -15.51 19.64
C GLU A 300 2.55 -14.23 20.30
N PHE A 301 3.58 -13.59 19.70
CA PHE A 301 4.10 -12.31 20.18
C PHE A 301 3.01 -11.24 20.20
N GLY A 302 2.22 -11.15 19.12
CA GLY A 302 1.10 -10.24 19.03
C GLY A 302 0.03 -10.49 20.09
N ARG A 303 -0.32 -11.76 20.35
CA ARG A 303 -1.35 -12.14 21.33
C ARG A 303 -0.97 -11.80 22.77
N GLN A 304 0.30 -11.98 23.13
CA GLN A 304 0.80 -11.73 24.49
C GLN A 304 0.70 -10.25 24.94
N VAL A 305 0.52 -9.32 24.00
CA VAL A 305 0.31 -7.89 24.28
C VAL A 305 -1.02 -7.62 24.99
N PHE A 306 -2.02 -8.50 24.84
CA PHE A 306 -3.38 -8.27 25.31
C PHE A 306 -3.75 -9.21 26.47
N ASP A 307 -4.71 -8.80 27.30
CA ASP A 307 -5.24 -9.67 28.37
C ASP A 307 -6.12 -10.79 27.80
N ARG A 308 -6.82 -10.50 26.70
CA ARG A 308 -7.67 -11.45 25.95
C ARG A 308 -7.55 -11.24 24.44
N PHE A 309 -7.75 -12.30 23.68
CA PHE A 309 -7.79 -12.27 22.23
C PHE A 309 -8.94 -13.13 21.68
N THR A 310 -9.74 -12.56 20.78
CA THR A 310 -10.81 -13.27 20.05
C THR A 310 -10.45 -13.39 18.57
N GLU A 311 -10.52 -14.61 18.05
CA GLU A 311 -10.34 -14.88 16.62
C GLU A 311 -11.62 -14.64 15.83
N LEU A 312 -11.47 -14.07 14.64
CA LEU A 312 -12.55 -14.02 13.65
C LEU A 312 -12.82 -15.41 13.08
N THR A 313 -14.06 -15.87 13.18
CA THR A 313 -14.44 -17.26 12.86
C THR A 313 -14.72 -17.50 11.38
N THR A 314 -15.05 -16.43 10.64
CA THR A 314 -15.46 -16.48 9.23
C THR A 314 -14.60 -15.55 8.37
N PRO A 315 -13.27 -15.76 8.29
CA PRO A 315 -12.33 -14.78 7.74
C PRO A 315 -12.56 -14.41 6.26
N ASN A 316 -13.32 -15.23 5.52
CA ASN A 316 -13.69 -14.99 4.12
C ASN A 316 -15.05 -14.28 3.95
N ASP A 317 -15.78 -14.01 5.03
CA ASP A 317 -17.04 -13.26 5.03
C ASP A 317 -16.85 -11.97 5.84
N LEU A 318 -16.68 -10.87 5.12
CA LEU A 318 -16.46 -9.55 5.71
C LEU A 318 -17.61 -9.12 6.62
N LEU A 319 -18.87 -9.29 6.20
CA LEU A 319 -20.01 -8.82 6.98
C LEU A 319 -20.22 -9.67 8.23
N ALA A 320 -19.98 -10.98 8.15
CA ALA A 320 -19.98 -11.84 9.32
C ALA A 320 -18.87 -11.45 10.32
N CYS A 321 -17.67 -11.13 9.84
CA CYS A 321 -16.60 -10.62 10.71
C CYS A 321 -16.98 -9.29 11.38
N VAL A 322 -17.58 -8.35 10.65
CA VAL A 322 -18.02 -7.06 11.23
C VAL A 322 -19.11 -7.28 12.28
N ARG A 323 -20.08 -8.18 12.03
CA ARG A 323 -21.11 -8.56 13.02
C ARG A 323 -20.48 -9.13 14.28
N GLN A 324 -19.52 -10.04 14.14
CA GLN A 324 -18.80 -10.63 15.27
C GLN A 324 -18.10 -9.55 16.13
N VAL A 325 -17.42 -8.57 15.50
CA VAL A 325 -16.79 -7.46 16.23
C VAL A 325 -17.84 -6.60 16.95
N ARG A 326 -18.96 -6.31 16.31
CA ARG A 326 -20.06 -5.53 16.88
C ARG A 326 -20.76 -6.24 18.04
N GLU A 327 -20.97 -7.55 17.93
CA GLU A 327 -21.53 -8.40 18.99
C GLU A 327 -20.58 -8.47 20.19
N LEU A 328 -19.29 -8.72 19.94
CA LEU A 328 -18.26 -8.71 20.98
C LEU A 328 -18.20 -7.36 21.71
N ALA A 329 -18.27 -6.24 20.99
CA ALA A 329 -18.35 -4.92 21.62
C ALA A 329 -19.63 -4.75 22.47
N GLY A 330 -20.75 -5.32 22.04
CA GLY A 330 -22.00 -5.35 22.80
C GLY A 330 -21.91 -6.15 24.10
N GLU A 331 -21.15 -7.24 24.10
CA GLU A 331 -20.91 -8.08 25.29
C GLU A 331 -19.92 -7.42 26.25
N LEU A 332 -18.82 -6.86 25.71
CA LEU A 332 -17.73 -6.28 26.50
C LEU A 332 -18.03 -4.87 27.02
N GLN A 333 -18.97 -4.14 26.38
CA GLN A 333 -19.30 -2.74 26.67
C GLN A 333 -18.04 -1.85 26.83
N PRO A 334 -17.11 -1.84 25.84
CA PRO A 334 -15.82 -1.18 25.98
C PRO A 334 -15.99 0.33 26.14
N GLN A 335 -15.16 0.93 27.00
CA GLN A 335 -15.10 2.39 27.13
C GLN A 335 -14.24 3.01 26.03
N VAL A 336 -13.30 2.24 25.48
CA VAL A 336 -12.44 2.64 24.36
C VAL A 336 -12.44 1.56 23.29
N LEU A 337 -12.66 1.97 22.03
CA LEU A 337 -12.30 1.17 20.86
C LEU A 337 -11.03 1.76 20.25
N TYR A 338 -10.01 0.93 20.08
CA TYR A 338 -8.74 1.34 19.51
C TYR A 338 -8.40 0.54 18.25
N MET A 339 -7.98 1.24 17.20
CA MET A 339 -7.51 0.64 15.95
C MET A 339 -6.09 1.16 15.65
N PRO A 340 -5.03 0.36 15.89
CA PRO A 340 -3.68 0.79 15.58
C PRO A 340 -3.45 1.02 14.08
N SER A 341 -4.35 0.50 13.22
CA SER A 341 -4.33 0.70 11.78
C SER A 341 -5.75 0.67 11.24
N VAL A 342 -6.07 1.56 10.29
CA VAL A 342 -7.34 1.59 9.55
C VAL A 342 -7.06 1.70 8.05
N GLY A 343 -7.54 0.72 7.29
CA GLY A 343 -7.60 0.77 5.83
C GLY A 343 -6.69 -0.22 5.08
N MET A 344 -5.80 -0.97 5.75
CA MET A 344 -5.08 -2.05 5.05
C MET A 344 -5.99 -3.26 4.80
N PHE A 345 -7.05 -3.42 5.61
CA PHE A 345 -8.07 -4.44 5.42
C PHE A 345 -9.47 -3.84 5.34
N PRO A 346 -10.39 -4.49 4.60
CA PRO A 346 -11.79 -4.09 4.61
C PRO A 346 -12.42 -4.10 6.01
N LEU A 347 -12.00 -4.99 6.92
CA LEU A 347 -12.59 -5.11 8.25
C LEU A 347 -12.53 -3.80 9.05
N THR A 348 -11.35 -3.21 9.21
CA THR A 348 -11.18 -1.98 9.99
C THR A 348 -11.80 -0.79 9.31
N LEU A 349 -11.80 -0.74 7.96
CA LEU A 349 -12.57 0.26 7.21
C LEU A 349 -14.06 0.18 7.56
N PHE A 350 -14.63 -1.01 7.62
CA PHE A 350 -16.05 -1.18 7.96
C PHE A 350 -16.33 -0.90 9.43
N VAL A 351 -15.52 -1.44 10.34
CA VAL A 351 -15.66 -1.22 11.79
C VAL A 351 -15.47 0.25 12.17
N ALA A 352 -14.56 0.98 11.50
CA ALA A 352 -14.36 2.41 11.73
C ALA A 352 -15.58 3.27 11.38
N ASN A 353 -16.56 2.73 10.66
CA ASN A 353 -17.83 3.38 10.34
C ASN A 353 -19.00 2.91 11.25
N LEU A 354 -18.68 2.30 12.39
CA LEU A 354 -19.61 1.99 13.47
C LEU A 354 -19.20 2.73 14.74
N ARG A 355 -20.18 3.08 15.58
CA ARG A 355 -19.95 3.55 16.94
C ARG A 355 -20.13 2.37 17.90
N LEU A 356 -19.01 1.82 18.39
CA LEU A 356 -18.95 0.63 19.24
C LEU A 356 -18.40 0.91 20.65
N ALA A 357 -17.82 2.09 20.89
CA ALA A 357 -17.42 2.57 22.21
C ALA A 357 -17.66 4.09 22.33
N PRO A 358 -17.80 4.64 23.55
CA PRO A 358 -17.91 6.08 23.77
C PRO A 358 -16.72 6.87 23.22
N LEU A 359 -15.51 6.32 23.33
CA LEU A 359 -14.29 6.87 22.77
C LEU A 359 -13.73 5.92 21.71
N GLN A 360 -13.59 6.39 20.47
CA GLN A 360 -12.93 5.64 19.40
C GLN A 360 -11.68 6.35 18.89
N VAL A 361 -10.55 5.64 18.93
CA VAL A 361 -9.25 6.18 18.58
C VAL A 361 -8.60 5.29 17.53
N ALA A 362 -8.09 5.88 16.46
CA ALA A 362 -7.21 5.19 15.52
C ALA A 362 -5.77 5.69 15.66
N ALA A 363 -4.82 4.99 15.06
CA ALA A 363 -3.42 5.41 15.01
C ALA A 363 -2.82 5.26 13.62
N LEU A 364 -1.51 5.47 13.52
CA LEU A 364 -0.78 5.68 12.27
C LEU A 364 -0.31 4.39 11.59
N GLY A 365 -1.02 3.28 11.78
CA GLY A 365 -0.69 2.05 11.04
C GLY A 365 -0.77 2.26 9.54
N HIS A 366 -1.87 2.86 9.08
CA HIS A 366 -1.90 3.61 7.83
C HIS A 366 -1.90 5.10 8.18
N PRO A 367 -0.80 5.84 7.96
CA PRO A 367 -0.57 7.19 8.49
C PRO A 367 -1.32 8.30 7.75
N ALA A 368 -2.65 8.20 7.63
CA ALA A 368 -3.51 9.20 7.01
C ALA A 368 -4.87 9.27 7.72
N THR A 369 -5.60 10.37 7.57
CA THR A 369 -6.97 10.49 8.09
C THR A 369 -7.84 9.30 7.68
N THR A 370 -8.73 8.88 8.57
CA THR A 370 -9.71 7.83 8.28
C THR A 370 -10.87 8.37 7.44
N GLY A 371 -11.17 9.66 7.54
CA GLY A 371 -12.36 10.26 6.93
C GLY A 371 -13.69 9.73 7.50
N SER A 372 -13.64 8.92 8.57
CA SER A 372 -14.83 8.46 9.29
C SER A 372 -15.22 9.47 10.35
N ARG A 373 -16.52 9.78 10.42
CA ARG A 373 -17.10 10.61 11.50
C ARG A 373 -17.23 9.87 12.84
N HIS A 374 -16.99 8.56 12.85
CA HIS A 374 -17.11 7.72 14.04
C HIS A 374 -15.77 7.56 14.78
N ILE A 375 -14.65 8.01 14.21
CA ILE A 375 -13.35 8.06 14.90
C ILE A 375 -13.17 9.44 15.50
N ASP A 376 -12.95 9.50 16.82
CA ASP A 376 -12.87 10.77 17.54
C ASP A 376 -11.45 11.35 17.51
N TYR A 377 -10.44 10.47 17.65
CA TYR A 377 -9.04 10.87 17.69
C TYR A 377 -8.13 10.00 16.83
N ILE A 378 -7.05 10.62 16.33
CA ILE A 378 -5.83 9.94 15.89
C ILE A 378 -4.75 10.08 16.95
N SER A 379 -4.26 8.96 17.46
CA SER A 379 -3.07 8.90 18.31
C SER A 379 -1.83 9.08 17.45
N VAL A 380 -1.04 10.12 17.75
CA VAL A 380 0.15 10.50 16.99
C VAL A 380 1.15 11.22 17.89
N GLU A 381 2.44 10.98 17.71
CA GLU A 381 3.49 11.77 18.37
C GLU A 381 3.55 13.20 17.81
N GLU A 382 3.71 14.18 18.69
CA GLU A 382 3.63 15.61 18.35
C GLU A 382 4.62 16.07 17.27
N ASP A 383 5.78 15.42 17.18
CA ASP A 383 6.84 15.71 16.22
C ASP A 383 6.69 14.96 14.88
N PHE A 384 5.62 14.18 14.71
CA PHE A 384 5.23 13.59 13.42
C PHE A 384 4.10 14.35 12.72
N VAL A 385 3.54 15.38 13.36
CA VAL A 385 2.44 16.16 12.79
C VAL A 385 3.01 17.32 11.96
N GLY A 386 2.76 17.30 10.65
CA GLY A 386 3.01 18.45 9.77
C GLY A 386 1.92 19.50 9.92
N ASP A 387 0.90 19.45 9.05
CA ASP A 387 -0.30 20.28 9.12
C ASP A 387 -1.45 19.48 9.79
N PRO A 388 -1.89 19.85 11.00
CA PRO A 388 -3.05 19.23 11.65
C PRO A 388 -4.33 19.25 10.80
N ALA A 389 -4.47 20.19 9.84
CA ALA A 389 -5.63 20.27 8.94
C ALA A 389 -5.70 19.11 7.93
N CYS A 390 -4.67 18.28 7.82
CA CYS A 390 -4.71 17.03 7.06
C CYS A 390 -5.62 15.96 7.69
N PHE A 391 -6.05 16.13 8.94
CA PHE A 391 -6.92 15.20 9.66
C PHE A 391 -8.33 15.76 9.85
N ASP A 392 -9.34 14.91 9.61
CA ASP A 392 -10.73 15.19 9.97
C ASP A 392 -10.98 14.97 11.48
N GLU A 393 -10.22 14.05 12.07
CA GLU A 393 -10.25 13.71 13.49
C GLU A 393 -9.49 14.71 14.35
N LYS A 394 -9.76 14.72 15.66
CA LYS A 394 -8.88 15.42 16.61
C LYS A 394 -7.56 14.66 16.75
N LEU A 395 -6.46 15.37 17.02
CA LEU A 395 -5.18 14.70 17.30
C LEU A 395 -5.03 14.47 18.81
N LEU A 396 -4.84 13.20 19.19
CA LEU A 396 -4.39 12.81 20.52
C LEU A 396 -2.86 12.85 20.52
N LEU A 397 -2.32 14.04 20.80
CA LEU A 397 -0.88 14.27 20.78
C LEU A 397 -0.18 13.56 21.94
N LEU A 398 0.73 12.66 21.59
CA LEU A 398 1.70 12.07 22.49
C LEU A 398 3.01 12.87 22.43
N PRO A 399 3.78 12.95 23.53
CA PRO A 399 5.16 13.44 23.46
C PRO A 399 5.97 12.66 22.43
N SER A 400 7.07 13.25 21.92
CA SER A 400 7.94 12.58 20.92
C SER A 400 8.52 11.23 21.39
N ASP A 401 8.56 10.96 22.69
CA ASP A 401 8.98 9.69 23.29
C ASP A 401 7.80 8.86 23.85
N GLY A 402 6.55 9.28 23.59
CA GLY A 402 5.34 8.64 24.11
C GLY A 402 4.97 7.33 23.40
N GLN A 403 5.57 7.05 22.25
CA GLN A 403 5.37 5.81 21.49
C GLN A 403 6.72 5.18 21.13
N PRO A 404 7.48 4.66 22.11
CA PRO A 404 8.77 4.05 21.84
C PRO A 404 8.58 2.76 21.04
N TYR A 405 9.43 2.57 20.03
CA TYR A 405 9.39 1.37 19.21
C TYR A 405 9.99 0.17 19.97
N CYS A 406 9.73 -1.03 19.48
CA CYS A 406 10.53 -2.20 19.82
C CYS A 406 11.41 -2.63 18.64
N PRO A 407 12.62 -3.15 18.91
CA PRO A 407 13.43 -3.80 17.88
C PRO A 407 12.66 -4.91 17.18
N SER A 408 13.05 -5.23 15.94
CA SER A 408 12.50 -6.40 15.25
C SER A 408 12.72 -7.67 16.08
N ALA A 409 11.67 -8.48 16.25
CA ALA A 409 11.78 -9.80 16.87
C ALA A 409 12.54 -10.81 16.00
N ILE A 410 12.80 -10.48 14.73
CA ILE A 410 13.56 -11.32 13.80
C ILE A 410 15.05 -11.09 14.04
N PRO A 411 15.80 -12.11 14.50
CA PRO A 411 17.24 -11.99 14.68
C PRO A 411 17.94 -11.81 13.33
N VAL A 412 18.90 -10.89 13.28
CA VAL A 412 19.68 -10.60 12.08
C VAL A 412 21.15 -10.41 12.44
N GLU A 413 22.02 -10.94 11.59
CA GLU A 413 23.46 -10.73 11.69
C GLU A 413 23.86 -9.49 10.88
N ILE A 414 24.42 -8.51 11.58
CA ILE A 414 24.86 -7.24 10.97
C ILE A 414 26.38 -7.27 10.87
N ALA A 415 26.89 -7.41 9.66
CA ALA A 415 28.32 -7.27 9.40
C ALA A 415 28.74 -5.79 9.53
N PRO A 416 29.95 -5.50 10.03
CA PRO A 416 30.48 -4.14 10.01
C PRO A 416 30.54 -3.62 8.57
N PRO A 417 29.98 -2.44 8.28
CA PRO A 417 29.96 -1.92 6.91
C PRO A 417 31.39 -1.53 6.48
N GLN A 418 31.80 -1.97 5.28
CA GLN A 418 33.02 -1.48 4.63
C GLN A 418 32.67 -0.23 3.82
N ARG A 419 33.24 0.92 4.18
CA ARG A 419 32.87 2.24 3.62
C ARG A 419 34.12 2.98 3.13
N ASP A 420 34.77 2.37 2.14
CA ASP A 420 35.92 2.95 1.48
C ASP A 420 35.51 4.13 0.60
N ASP A 421 36.41 5.10 0.47
CA ASP A 421 36.18 6.22 -0.45
C ASP A 421 36.50 5.77 -1.88
N THR A 422 35.45 5.55 -2.68
CA THR A 422 35.60 5.15 -4.08
C THR A 422 34.98 6.17 -5.03
N ASP A 423 35.26 6.01 -6.32
CA ASP A 423 34.64 6.77 -7.40
C ASP A 423 33.16 6.42 -7.61
N GLU A 424 32.66 5.35 -6.96
CA GLU A 424 31.26 4.98 -6.92
C GLU A 424 30.67 5.24 -5.53
N VAL A 425 29.42 5.71 -5.50
CA VAL A 425 28.63 5.91 -4.28
C VAL A 425 27.34 5.09 -4.41
N ALA A 426 27.15 4.15 -3.50
CA ALA A 426 25.98 3.31 -3.43
C ALA A 426 24.87 4.00 -2.60
N ILE A 427 23.72 4.24 -3.22
CA ILE A 427 22.57 4.88 -2.58
C ILE A 427 21.43 3.90 -2.45
N ALA A 428 20.98 3.65 -1.22
CA ALA A 428 19.89 2.74 -0.94
C ALA A 428 18.52 3.43 -1.00
N ILE A 429 17.56 2.80 -1.65
CA ILE A 429 16.14 3.15 -1.63
C ILE A 429 15.38 1.99 -0.99
N ALA A 430 14.96 2.16 0.26
CA ALA A 430 13.99 1.27 0.90
C ALA A 430 12.57 1.78 0.62
N ALA A 431 11.77 0.99 -0.09
CA ALA A 431 10.43 1.39 -0.51
C ALA A 431 9.49 0.19 -0.65
N THR A 432 8.17 0.42 -0.61
CA THR A 432 7.20 -0.48 -1.24
C THR A 432 6.90 0.00 -2.65
N THR A 433 6.29 -0.84 -3.47
CA THR A 433 5.95 -0.48 -4.87
C THR A 433 5.10 0.78 -4.96
N MET A 434 4.19 1.01 -4.01
CA MET A 434 3.28 2.15 -3.96
C MET A 434 4.00 3.50 -3.79
N LYS A 435 5.21 3.51 -3.18
CA LYS A 435 5.97 4.75 -2.93
C LYS A 435 6.70 5.26 -4.17
N LEU A 436 6.86 4.43 -5.19
CA LEU A 436 7.58 4.80 -6.40
C LEU A 436 6.67 5.56 -7.36
N ASN A 437 7.15 6.72 -7.78
CA ASN A 437 6.41 7.62 -8.67
C ASN A 437 7.39 8.39 -9.59
N PRO A 438 6.88 9.05 -10.65
CA PRO A 438 7.73 9.74 -11.61
C PRO A 438 8.59 10.85 -10.98
N ARG A 439 8.03 11.62 -10.03
CA ARG A 439 8.75 12.76 -9.43
C ARG A 439 9.94 12.31 -8.60
N PHE A 440 9.77 11.25 -7.82
CA PHE A 440 10.85 10.65 -7.05
C PHE A 440 11.95 10.06 -7.96
N LEU A 441 11.57 9.30 -9.00
CA LEU A 441 12.55 8.72 -9.93
C LEU A 441 13.30 9.79 -10.73
N GLN A 442 12.64 10.89 -11.11
CA GLN A 442 13.27 12.05 -11.73
C GLN A 442 14.27 12.73 -10.78
N ALA A 443 13.94 12.85 -9.50
CA ALA A 443 14.87 13.38 -8.50
C ALA A 443 16.11 12.48 -8.37
N CYS A 444 15.95 11.15 -8.30
CA CYS A 444 17.08 10.21 -8.28
C CYS A 444 17.95 10.32 -9.54
N GLN A 445 17.35 10.42 -10.73
CA GLN A 445 18.09 10.66 -11.97
C GLN A 445 18.89 11.96 -11.91
N ARG A 446 18.28 13.04 -11.40
CA ARG A 446 18.94 14.34 -11.26
C ARG A 446 20.09 14.29 -10.26
N ILE A 447 19.94 13.57 -9.16
CA ILE A 447 20.98 13.32 -8.16
C ILE A 447 22.17 12.62 -8.82
N ALA A 448 21.95 11.53 -9.58
CA ALA A 448 23.03 10.82 -10.28
C ALA A 448 23.85 11.76 -11.19
N GLN A 449 23.14 12.54 -12.01
CA GLN A 449 23.75 13.46 -12.97
C GLN A 449 24.55 14.56 -12.29
N LEU A 450 23.99 15.17 -11.24
CA LEU A 450 24.63 16.27 -10.54
C LEU A 450 25.80 15.80 -9.69
N THR A 451 25.72 14.66 -9.02
CA THR A 451 26.84 14.07 -8.27
C THR A 451 28.03 13.78 -9.20
N GLN A 452 27.78 13.16 -10.36
CA GLN A 452 28.83 12.93 -11.36
C GLN A 452 29.44 14.24 -11.86
N ARG A 453 28.60 15.24 -12.14
CA ARG A 453 29.07 16.53 -12.68
C ARG A 453 29.85 17.37 -11.66
N GLN A 454 29.43 17.38 -10.41
CA GLN A 454 29.98 18.26 -9.38
C GLN A 454 31.15 17.63 -8.62
N TYR A 455 31.11 16.32 -8.42
CA TYR A 455 32.09 15.59 -7.58
C TYR A 455 32.85 14.51 -8.33
N GLY A 456 32.53 14.25 -9.61
CA GLY A 456 33.18 13.19 -10.39
C GLY A 456 32.76 11.78 -10.00
N LYS A 457 31.83 11.62 -9.04
CA LYS A 457 31.43 10.32 -8.50
C LYS A 457 30.23 9.72 -9.23
N ARG A 458 30.35 8.45 -9.61
CA ARG A 458 29.25 7.67 -10.16
C ARG A 458 28.31 7.27 -9.04
N VAL A 459 27.01 7.48 -9.23
CA VAL A 459 25.99 6.99 -8.28
C VAL A 459 25.44 5.67 -8.77
N ARG A 460 25.43 4.66 -7.89
CA ARG A 460 24.70 3.41 -8.11
C ARG A 460 23.54 3.33 -7.13
N PHE A 461 22.32 3.33 -7.64
CA PHE A 461 21.13 3.14 -6.81
C PHE A 461 20.87 1.66 -6.56
N HIS A 462 20.53 1.33 -5.31
CA HIS A 462 20.08 0.02 -4.87
C HIS A 462 18.62 0.16 -4.44
N PHE A 463 17.69 -0.36 -5.23
CA PHE A 463 16.26 -0.33 -4.93
C PHE A 463 15.86 -1.62 -4.19
N LEU A 464 15.72 -1.53 -2.87
CA LEU A 464 15.29 -2.62 -2.00
C LEU A 464 13.77 -2.51 -1.82
N ILE A 465 13.03 -3.12 -2.75
CA ILE A 465 11.59 -2.87 -2.88
C ILE A 465 10.79 -4.00 -2.22
N GLY A 466 10.14 -3.70 -1.10
CA GLY A 466 9.12 -4.55 -0.52
C GLY A 466 7.99 -4.80 -1.52
N GLN A 467 7.49 -6.04 -1.57
CA GLN A 467 6.42 -6.46 -2.50
C GLN A 467 6.79 -6.45 -3.99
N ALA A 468 8.06 -6.21 -4.36
CA ALA A 468 8.53 -6.39 -5.74
C ALA A 468 8.66 -7.88 -6.09
N GLN A 469 7.55 -8.51 -6.46
CA GLN A 469 7.48 -9.93 -6.75
C GLN A 469 6.44 -10.25 -7.82
N GLY A 470 6.59 -11.41 -8.46
CA GLY A 470 5.68 -11.84 -9.53
C GLY A 470 5.55 -10.77 -10.61
N LEU A 471 4.32 -10.56 -11.10
CA LEU A 471 4.03 -9.61 -12.18
C LEU A 471 4.49 -8.16 -11.92
N LEU A 472 4.69 -7.73 -10.66
CA LEU A 472 5.13 -6.36 -10.38
C LEU A 472 6.62 -6.16 -10.63
N TYR A 473 7.44 -7.19 -10.46
CA TYR A 473 8.90 -7.05 -10.53
C TYR A 473 9.41 -6.66 -11.94
N PRO A 474 8.96 -7.27 -13.04
CA PRO A 474 9.36 -6.86 -14.39
C PRO A 474 8.97 -5.41 -14.71
N GLN A 475 7.80 -4.96 -14.22
CA GLN A 475 7.30 -3.61 -14.42
C GLN A 475 8.20 -2.58 -13.72
N LEU A 476 8.59 -2.87 -12.48
CA LEU A 476 9.52 -2.04 -11.70
C LEU A 476 10.88 -1.96 -12.37
N GLN A 477 11.42 -3.09 -12.81
CA GLN A 477 12.70 -3.14 -13.52
C GLN A 477 12.68 -2.23 -14.74
N ARG A 478 11.68 -2.41 -15.61
CA ARG A 478 11.52 -1.61 -16.82
C ARG A 478 11.39 -0.11 -16.52
N LEU A 479 10.57 0.27 -15.53
CA LEU A 479 10.36 1.67 -15.17
C LEU A 479 11.64 2.31 -14.63
N ILE A 480 12.27 1.69 -13.62
CA ILE A 480 13.42 2.27 -12.93
C ILE A 480 14.61 2.37 -13.88
N GLN A 481 14.87 1.35 -14.70
CA GLN A 481 15.97 1.36 -15.67
C GLN A 481 15.83 2.45 -16.73
N ARG A 482 14.60 2.90 -17.03
CA ARG A 482 14.38 4.06 -17.92
C ARG A 482 14.93 5.37 -17.34
N TYR A 483 14.89 5.53 -16.02
CA TYR A 483 15.44 6.70 -15.33
C TYR A 483 16.91 6.50 -14.96
N LEU A 484 17.26 5.28 -14.56
CA LEU A 484 18.52 4.90 -13.94
C LEU A 484 19.00 3.56 -14.52
N PRO A 485 19.64 3.55 -15.71
CA PRO A 485 20.02 2.31 -16.40
C PRO A 485 20.93 1.38 -15.59
N ASP A 486 21.77 1.95 -14.74
CA ASP A 486 22.74 1.22 -13.90
C ASP A 486 22.21 0.85 -12.50
N ALA A 487 20.92 1.09 -12.22
CA ALA A 487 20.35 0.78 -10.91
C ALA A 487 20.30 -0.73 -10.67
N ARG A 488 20.65 -1.15 -9.44
CA ARG A 488 20.39 -2.49 -8.94
C ARG A 488 19.00 -2.52 -8.34
N ILE A 489 18.14 -3.40 -8.85
CA ILE A 489 16.74 -3.50 -8.45
C ILE A 489 16.57 -4.89 -7.86
N TYR A 490 16.22 -4.94 -6.59
CA TYR A 490 16.09 -6.20 -5.86
C TYR A 490 14.63 -6.64 -5.87
N PRO A 491 14.34 -7.94 -6.13
CA PRO A 491 13.01 -8.47 -5.85
C PRO A 491 12.77 -8.45 -4.34
N HIS A 492 11.55 -8.74 -3.89
CA HIS A 492 11.26 -8.89 -2.47
C HIS A 492 12.20 -9.92 -1.82
N GLN A 493 12.87 -9.52 -0.73
CA GLN A 493 13.88 -10.32 -0.06
C GLN A 493 13.49 -10.67 1.38
N PRO A 494 13.96 -11.82 1.91
CA PRO A 494 13.99 -12.06 3.35
C PRO A 494 14.75 -10.95 4.08
N TYR A 495 14.36 -10.65 5.32
CA TYR A 495 14.84 -9.48 6.07
C TYR A 495 16.38 -9.45 6.24
N GLN A 496 17.02 -10.60 6.48
CA GLN A 496 18.49 -10.69 6.53
C GLN A 496 19.15 -10.23 5.23
N GLN A 497 18.68 -10.72 4.08
CA GLN A 497 19.25 -10.36 2.77
C GLN A 497 19.01 -8.89 2.44
N TYR A 498 17.83 -8.38 2.79
CA TYR A 498 17.49 -6.97 2.68
C TYR A 498 18.47 -6.09 3.48
N LEU A 499 18.67 -6.37 4.77
CA LEU A 499 19.60 -5.59 5.61
C LEU A 499 21.06 -5.74 5.16
N SER A 500 21.49 -6.93 4.71
CA SER A 500 22.83 -7.11 4.16
C SER A 500 23.05 -6.25 2.91
N ALA A 501 22.09 -6.21 1.98
CA ALA A 501 22.18 -5.33 0.81
C ALA A 501 22.14 -3.84 1.20
N PHE A 502 21.36 -3.50 2.23
CA PHE A 502 21.25 -2.14 2.76
C PHE A 502 22.56 -1.68 3.40
N GLY A 503 23.22 -2.55 4.17
CA GLY A 503 24.50 -2.29 4.82
C GLY A 503 25.69 -2.14 3.85
N CYS A 504 25.54 -2.56 2.60
CA CYS A 504 26.53 -2.34 1.53
C CYS A 504 26.43 -0.95 0.85
N CYS A 505 25.51 -0.09 1.30
CA CYS A 505 25.35 1.25 0.73
C CYS A 505 26.05 2.33 1.57
N ASP A 506 26.27 3.50 0.97
CA ASP A 506 26.94 4.66 1.58
C ASP A 506 25.97 5.65 2.22
N LEU A 507 24.77 5.78 1.65
CA LEU A 507 23.67 6.56 2.20
C LEU A 507 22.32 5.96 1.76
N PHE A 508 21.24 6.38 2.40
CA PHE A 508 19.89 6.10 1.92
C PHE A 508 19.12 7.37 1.56
N LEU A 509 18.06 7.19 0.77
CA LEU A 509 17.14 8.24 0.37
C LEU A 509 15.72 7.78 0.67
N SER A 510 14.99 8.55 1.47
CA SER A 510 13.56 8.30 1.66
C SER A 510 12.77 8.69 0.41
N PRO A 511 11.83 7.84 -0.05
CA PRO A 511 10.86 8.23 -1.08
C PRO A 511 9.97 9.39 -0.63
N PHE A 512 9.32 10.07 -1.59
CA PHE A 512 8.31 11.08 -1.31
C PHE A 512 7.20 11.03 -2.39
N PRO A 513 5.96 11.49 -2.11
CA PRO A 513 5.52 12.12 -0.87
C PRO A 513 5.45 11.15 0.32
N PHE A 514 5.11 9.89 0.09
CA PHE A 514 5.02 8.91 1.18
C PHE A 514 6.42 8.45 1.63
N GLY A 515 6.87 8.98 2.76
CA GLY A 515 8.19 8.78 3.37
C GLY A 515 8.35 7.43 4.08
N ASN A 516 9.38 7.29 4.90
CA ASN A 516 9.75 6.05 5.56
C ASN A 516 9.62 6.11 7.08
N THR A 517 9.39 4.94 7.66
CA THR A 517 9.47 4.72 9.13
C THR A 517 10.45 3.57 9.36
N ASN A 518 10.05 2.35 8.97
CA ASN A 518 10.89 1.17 9.13
C ASN A 518 12.21 1.27 8.34
N GLY A 519 12.18 1.80 7.11
CA GLY A 519 13.40 1.99 6.33
C GLY A 519 14.42 2.91 7.00
N ILE A 520 13.97 3.89 7.81
CA ILE A 520 14.86 4.74 8.61
C ILE A 520 15.43 3.94 9.77
N VAL A 521 14.61 3.21 10.51
CA VAL A 521 15.08 2.34 11.61
C VAL A 521 16.09 1.31 11.09
N ASP A 522 15.82 0.67 9.96
CA ASP A 522 16.71 -0.28 9.30
C ASP A 522 18.04 0.41 8.89
N ALA A 523 17.97 1.65 8.40
CA ALA A 523 19.16 2.39 7.96
C ALA A 523 20.05 2.71 9.14
N LEU A 524 19.46 3.20 10.23
CA LEU A 524 20.15 3.48 11.47
C LEU A 524 20.72 2.20 12.11
N THR A 525 20.03 1.07 11.97
CA THR A 525 20.49 -0.25 12.43
C THR A 525 21.79 -0.68 11.75
N VAL A 526 21.97 -0.34 10.47
CA VAL A 526 23.23 -0.56 9.74
C VAL A 526 24.14 0.69 9.71
N GLY A 527 23.82 1.73 10.50
CA GLY A 527 24.61 2.95 10.64
C GLY A 527 24.66 3.85 9.39
N LEU A 528 23.60 3.86 8.59
CA LEU A 528 23.49 4.56 7.31
C LEU A 528 22.77 5.91 7.46
N PRO A 529 23.40 7.05 7.14
CA PRO A 529 22.75 8.35 7.08
C PRO A 529 21.95 8.48 5.79
N GLY A 530 21.02 9.43 5.74
CA GLY A 530 20.22 9.64 4.54
C GLY A 530 19.62 11.03 4.46
N ILE A 531 18.85 11.23 3.39
CA ILE A 531 18.09 12.46 3.11
C ILE A 531 16.60 12.12 3.04
N CYS A 532 15.77 12.96 3.62
CA CYS A 532 14.32 12.90 3.49
C CYS A 532 13.73 14.22 2.97
N LYS A 533 12.47 14.17 2.55
CA LYS A 533 11.69 15.35 2.21
C LYS A 533 10.47 15.40 3.13
N THR A 534 10.33 16.49 3.88
CA THR A 534 9.16 16.73 4.74
C THR A 534 7.98 17.33 3.97
N GLY A 535 6.81 17.37 4.59
CA GLY A 535 5.58 17.92 4.04
C GLY A 535 4.46 18.04 5.07
N PRO A 536 3.26 18.45 4.64
CA PRO A 536 2.12 18.66 5.54
C PRO A 536 1.55 17.37 6.11
N GLU A 537 1.55 16.26 5.37
CA GLU A 537 0.99 15.01 5.89
C GLU A 537 1.90 14.35 6.89
N VAL A 538 1.33 13.59 7.82
CA VAL A 538 2.11 12.76 8.75
C VAL A 538 3.02 11.78 8.00
N PHE A 539 2.56 11.15 6.92
CA PHE A 539 3.43 10.28 6.11
C PHE A 539 4.54 11.02 5.33
N GLU A 540 4.46 12.35 5.21
CA GLU A 540 5.56 13.19 4.71
C GLU A 540 6.46 13.66 5.87
N HIS A 541 5.92 13.81 7.07
CA HIS A 541 6.56 14.46 8.21
C HIS A 541 7.23 13.48 9.21
N ILE A 542 6.85 12.19 9.22
CA ILE A 542 7.47 11.17 10.08
C ILE A 542 9.00 11.15 9.91
N ASP A 543 9.49 11.26 8.68
CA ASP A 543 10.93 11.26 8.40
C ASP A 543 11.65 12.43 9.09
N GLU A 544 11.04 13.62 9.13
CA GLU A 544 11.60 14.80 9.81
C GLU A 544 11.70 14.57 11.32
N GLY A 545 10.62 14.12 11.95
CA GLY A 545 10.61 13.81 13.38
C GLY A 545 11.66 12.75 13.72
N LEU A 546 11.72 11.65 12.96
CA LEU A 546 12.71 10.60 13.18
C LEU A 546 14.15 11.11 13.00
N PHE A 547 14.43 11.90 11.96
CA PHE A 547 15.77 12.45 11.71
C PHE A 547 16.23 13.36 12.85
N ARG A 548 15.33 14.21 13.38
CA ARG A 548 15.64 15.07 14.53
C ARG A 548 15.84 14.27 15.82
N ARG A 549 15.01 13.27 16.11
CA ARG A 549 15.16 12.39 17.30
C ARG A 549 16.56 11.78 17.37
N VAL A 550 17.08 11.36 16.22
CA VAL A 550 18.39 10.71 16.11
C VAL A 550 19.55 11.69 15.89
N GLY A 551 19.27 13.00 15.83
CA GLY A 551 20.29 14.05 15.74
C GLY A 551 20.98 14.12 14.37
N LEU A 552 20.28 13.76 13.28
CA LEU A 552 20.79 14.08 11.95
C LEU A 552 20.70 15.60 11.69
N PRO A 553 21.63 16.19 10.92
CA PRO A 553 21.63 17.63 10.66
C PRO A 553 20.38 18.10 9.90
N ASP A 554 19.85 19.28 10.21
CA ASP A 554 18.62 19.80 9.57
C ASP A 554 18.70 19.86 8.03
N TRP A 555 19.89 20.04 7.44
CA TRP A 555 20.04 20.06 5.98
C TRP A 555 19.74 18.72 5.31
N THR A 556 19.66 17.61 6.06
CA THR A 556 19.21 16.32 5.54
C THR A 556 17.68 16.19 5.47
N ILE A 557 16.95 17.21 5.93
CA ILE A 557 15.49 17.31 5.92
C ILE A 557 15.11 18.42 4.94
N ALA A 558 14.68 18.04 3.74
CA ALA A 558 14.35 18.99 2.68
C ALA A 558 12.87 19.39 2.69
N ALA A 559 12.57 20.68 2.49
CA ALA A 559 11.19 21.17 2.34
C ALA A 559 10.72 21.17 0.87
N SER A 560 11.65 21.04 -0.08
CA SER A 560 11.36 20.99 -1.53
C SER A 560 12.15 19.89 -2.25
N ILE A 561 11.71 19.51 -3.44
CA ILE A 561 12.42 18.53 -4.28
C ILE A 561 13.82 19.05 -4.65
N ASP A 562 13.98 20.35 -4.90
CA ASP A 562 15.29 20.91 -5.24
C ASP A 562 16.24 20.90 -4.03
N GLU A 563 15.74 21.17 -2.82
CA GLU A 563 16.52 21.00 -1.59
C GLU A 563 16.92 19.55 -1.37
N TYR A 564 15.99 18.62 -1.58
CA TYR A 564 16.24 17.19 -1.48
C TYR A 564 17.37 16.74 -2.41
N ILE A 565 17.32 17.17 -3.67
CA ILE A 565 18.35 16.90 -4.66
C ILE A 565 19.69 17.51 -4.23
N ARG A 566 19.71 18.77 -3.78
CA ARG A 566 20.95 19.43 -3.32
C ARG A 566 21.57 18.72 -2.12
N ALA A 567 20.76 18.34 -1.14
CA ALA A 567 21.19 17.63 0.05
C ALA A 567 21.75 16.24 -0.30
N ALA A 568 21.07 15.50 -1.18
CA ALA A 568 21.54 14.19 -1.64
C ALA A 568 22.85 14.27 -2.43
N VAL A 569 22.99 15.27 -3.31
CA VAL A 569 24.24 15.50 -4.06
C VAL A 569 25.39 15.88 -3.13
N ARG A 570 25.15 16.73 -2.12
CA ARG A 570 26.12 17.06 -1.08
C ARG A 570 26.58 15.82 -0.32
N LEU A 571 25.65 15.03 0.21
CA LEU A 571 25.97 13.84 0.99
C LEU A 571 26.67 12.77 0.14
N ALA A 572 26.27 12.58 -1.12
CA ALA A 572 26.92 11.65 -2.04
C ALA A 572 28.33 12.13 -2.45
N GLY A 573 28.53 13.43 -2.63
CA GLY A 573 29.82 14.00 -3.03
C GLY A 573 30.85 14.12 -1.91
N ASN A 574 30.41 14.36 -0.67
CA ASN A 574 31.27 14.73 0.45
C ASN A 574 31.54 13.53 1.38
N THR A 575 32.65 12.83 1.13
CA THR A 575 33.03 11.64 1.92
C THR A 575 33.33 11.96 3.39
N ASP A 576 33.95 13.09 3.70
CA ASP A 576 34.28 13.44 5.09
C ASP A 576 33.03 13.74 5.92
N GLU A 577 32.03 14.38 5.31
CA GLU A 577 30.73 14.59 5.92
C GLU A 577 29.99 13.27 6.16
N ARG A 578 30.04 12.33 5.20
CA ARG A 578 29.52 10.96 5.41
C ARG A 578 30.23 10.25 6.57
N ARG A 579 31.56 10.32 6.65
CA ARG A 579 32.35 9.73 7.74
C ARG A 579 31.97 10.28 9.10
N SER A 580 31.76 11.59 9.20
CA SER A 580 31.28 12.23 10.44
C SER A 580 29.92 11.67 10.87
N LEU A 581 29.00 11.49 9.92
CA LEU A 581 27.67 10.92 10.20
C LEU A 581 27.75 9.43 10.55
N TYR A 582 28.63 8.66 9.91
CA TYR A 582 28.87 7.27 10.29
C TYR A 582 29.35 7.15 11.74
N ALA A 583 30.29 8.01 12.16
CA ALA A 583 30.80 8.02 13.53
C ALA A 583 29.70 8.35 14.55
N HIS A 584 28.82 9.30 14.23
CA HIS A 584 27.65 9.63 15.06
C HIS A 584 26.72 8.42 15.24
N LEU A 585 26.37 7.76 14.14
CA LEU A 585 25.45 6.61 14.14
C LEU A 585 26.06 5.36 14.79
N ALA A 586 27.38 5.15 14.65
CA ALA A 586 28.08 4.01 15.23
C ALA A 586 28.07 3.96 16.77
N SER A 587 27.76 5.08 17.44
CA SER A 587 27.63 5.13 18.90
C SER A 587 26.46 4.31 19.45
N GLY A 588 25.48 3.93 18.61
CA GLY A 588 24.27 3.21 18.99
C GLY A 588 23.23 4.05 19.76
N GLN A 589 23.64 5.17 20.36
CA GLN A 589 22.74 6.08 21.07
C GLN A 589 21.60 6.63 20.18
N PRO A 590 21.84 7.04 18.92
CA PRO A 590 20.77 7.53 18.05
C PRO A 590 19.66 6.51 17.85
N LEU A 591 20.01 5.25 17.58
CA LEU A 591 19.05 4.17 17.42
C LEU A 591 18.32 3.86 18.74
N GLN A 592 19.06 3.80 19.86
CA GLN A 592 18.49 3.51 21.17
C GLN A 592 17.43 4.52 21.61
N ARG A 593 17.53 5.79 21.17
CA ARG A 593 16.49 6.80 21.42
C ARG A 593 15.14 6.45 20.83
N LEU A 594 15.09 5.73 19.70
CA LEU A 594 13.83 5.28 19.10
C LEU A 594 13.19 4.14 19.92
N PHE A 595 13.97 3.43 20.72
CA PHE A 595 13.54 2.31 21.56
C PHE A 595 13.41 2.68 23.04
N ALA A 596 13.61 3.94 23.41
CA ALA A 596 13.48 4.42 24.78
C ALA A 596 12.38 5.49 24.83
N GLY A 597 11.59 5.50 25.90
CA GLY A 597 10.49 6.45 26.04
C GLY A 597 9.50 6.06 27.12
N ARG A 598 8.35 6.72 27.11
CA ARG A 598 7.30 6.68 28.13
C ARG A 598 6.01 6.07 27.54
N PRO A 599 5.96 4.74 27.32
CA PRO A 599 4.82 4.11 26.66
C PRO A 599 3.51 4.22 27.45
N GLU A 600 3.59 4.45 28.77
CA GLU A 600 2.42 4.65 29.65
C GLU A 600 1.58 5.88 29.29
N VAL A 601 2.18 6.91 28.67
CA VAL A 601 1.50 8.18 28.37
C VAL A 601 0.27 7.96 27.50
N PHE A 602 0.30 7.00 26.57
CA PHE A 602 -0.85 6.67 25.73
C PHE A 602 -2.07 6.26 26.58
N GLY A 603 -1.90 5.31 27.50
CA GLY A 603 -2.98 4.87 28.39
C GLY A 603 -3.45 5.96 29.33
N GLU A 604 -2.53 6.78 29.86
CA GLU A 604 -2.86 7.93 30.71
C GLU A 604 -3.72 8.97 29.98
N ARG A 605 -3.35 9.30 28.74
CA ARG A 605 -4.10 10.25 27.88
C ARG A 605 -5.50 9.75 27.57
N LEU A 606 -5.66 8.48 27.23
CA LEU A 606 -6.98 7.88 27.02
C LEU A 606 -7.81 7.90 28.30
N ARG A 607 -7.22 7.61 29.46
CA ARG A 607 -7.93 7.64 30.75
C ARG A 607 -8.36 9.05 31.12
N GLN A 608 -7.59 10.08 30.76
CA GLN A 608 -7.98 11.49 30.95
C GLN A 608 -9.21 11.86 30.11
N LEU A 609 -9.33 11.35 28.88
CA LEU A 609 -10.49 11.63 28.02
C LEU A 609 -11.79 10.96 28.48
N LEU A 610 -11.71 9.93 29.33
CA LEU A 610 -12.87 9.25 29.91
C LEU A 610 -13.38 9.90 31.21
N ARG A 611 -12.65 10.87 31.77
CA ARG A 611 -13.05 11.62 32.96
C ARG A 611 -13.77 12.90 32.57
#